data_AF-A0A3N3E4G6-F1
#
_entry.id   AF-A0A3N3E4G6-F1
#
_cell.length_a   1.000
_cell.length_b   1.000
_cell.length_c   1.000
_cell.angle_alpha   90.00
_cell.angle_beta   90.00
_cell.angle_gamma   90.00
#
_symmetry.space_group_name_H-M   'P 1'
#
loop_
_entity.id
_entity.type
_entity.pdbx_description
1 polymer ?
#
loop_
_entity_poly.entity_id
_entity_poly.type
_entity_poly.pdbx_seq_one_letter_code
_entity_poly.pdbx_strand_id
1 'polypeptide(L)'
;MQWADDFPAMLAQLSDLDQTIIRELLSTEINSEEIADLVDKREQLLNSLMQLINQSPQLANTEHWQIAVKQTQEVVNLMQDKTKIIGQSLHKYRHGNKSVQQYKKFL
;
A
#
# COMPACT_ATOMS: atom_id res chain seq x y z
N MET A 1 24.86 -21.66 1.98
CA MET A 1 24.31 -20.60 2.86
C MET A 1 23.00 -20.17 2.21
N GLN A 2 21.88 -20.72 2.67
CA GLN A 2 20.60 -20.75 1.94
C GLN A 2 19.88 -19.38 1.84
N TRP A 3 20.39 -18.37 2.55
CA TRP A 3 19.71 -17.11 2.81
C TRP A 3 19.95 -16.05 1.72
N ALA A 4 21.00 -16.22 0.90
CA ALA A 4 21.29 -15.31 -0.21
C ALA A 4 20.44 -15.60 -1.45
N ASP A 5 19.95 -16.84 -1.60
CA ASP A 5 19.12 -17.26 -2.73
C ASP A 5 17.65 -16.80 -2.57
N ASP A 6 17.20 -16.54 -1.34
CA ASP A 6 15.83 -16.11 -1.05
C ASP A 6 15.61 -14.61 -1.29
N PHE A 7 16.65 -13.77 -1.17
CA PHE A 7 16.52 -12.31 -1.28
C PHE A 7 15.97 -11.86 -2.66
N PRO A 8 16.50 -12.34 -3.82
CA PRO A 8 15.93 -11.98 -5.12
C PRO A 8 14.47 -12.46 -5.29
N ALA A 9 14.13 -13.64 -4.78
CA ALA A 9 12.78 -14.18 -4.85
C ALA A 9 11.78 -13.35 -4.02
N MET A 10 12.20 -12.91 -2.83
CA MET A 10 11.40 -12.03 -1.97
C MET A 10 11.22 -10.64 -2.59
N LEU A 11 12.21 -10.11 -3.30
CA LEU A 11 12.06 -8.85 -4.04
C LEU A 11 11.11 -8.98 -5.23
N ALA A 12 11.12 -10.12 -5.93
CA ALA A 12 10.14 -10.39 -6.98
C ALA A 12 8.71 -10.45 -6.41
N GLN A 13 8.52 -11.17 -5.30
CA GLN A 13 7.23 -11.21 -4.60
C GLN A 13 6.77 -9.83 -4.14
N LEU A 14 7.69 -8.98 -3.65
CA LEU A 14 7.38 -7.62 -3.24
C LEU A 14 6.91 -6.78 -4.44
N SER A 15 7.61 -6.90 -5.57
CA SER A 15 7.22 -6.20 -6.80
C SER A 15 5.84 -6.65 -7.30
N ASP A 16 5.54 -7.95 -7.26
CA ASP A 16 4.21 -8.48 -7.66
C ASP A 16 3.10 -7.94 -6.74
N LEU A 17 3.39 -7.88 -5.44
CA LEU A 17 2.47 -7.32 -4.46
C LEU A 17 2.25 -5.82 -4.69
N ASP A 18 3.32 -5.07 -4.95
CA ASP A 18 3.27 -3.64 -5.26
C ASP A 18 2.41 -3.38 -6.49
N GLN A 19 2.58 -4.16 -7.56
CA GLN A 19 1.76 -4.05 -8.77
C GLN A 19 0.28 -4.35 -8.50
N THR A 20 -0.01 -5.31 -7.62
CA THR A 20 -1.37 -5.66 -7.22
C THR A 20 -2.00 -4.53 -6.42
N ILE A 21 -1.30 -3.98 -5.42
CA ILE A 21 -1.76 -2.84 -4.63
C ILE A 21 -2.02 -1.62 -5.52
N ILE A 22 -1.10 -1.30 -6.43
CA ILE A 22 -1.25 -0.19 -7.37
C ILE A 22 -2.52 -0.36 -8.21
N ARG A 23 -2.78 -1.57 -8.72
CA ARG A 23 -3.99 -1.87 -9.50
C ARG A 23 -5.26 -1.63 -8.70
N GLU A 24 -5.32 -2.12 -7.46
CA GLU A 24 -6.47 -1.92 -6.58
C GLU A 24 -6.67 -0.44 -6.21
N LEU A 25 -5.59 0.30 -5.97
CA LEU A 25 -5.65 1.73 -5.70
C LEU A 25 -6.13 2.55 -6.90
N LEU A 26 -5.83 2.11 -8.12
CA LEU A 26 -6.29 2.78 -9.35
C LEU A 26 -7.71 2.38 -9.75
N SER A 27 -8.30 1.35 -9.13
CA SER A 27 -9.69 0.95 -9.37
C SER A 27 -10.67 2.08 -9.07
N THR A 28 -11.77 2.11 -9.84
CA THR A 28 -12.88 3.05 -9.64
C THR A 28 -13.63 2.76 -8.34
N GLU A 29 -13.76 1.48 -8.00
CA GLU A 29 -14.34 1.01 -6.75
C GLU A 29 -13.24 0.35 -5.93
N ILE A 30 -13.05 0.86 -4.71
CA ILE A 30 -11.99 0.36 -3.82
C ILE A 30 -12.56 -0.75 -2.97
N ASN A 31 -11.92 -1.92 -3.03
CA ASN A 31 -12.07 -2.94 -2.02
C ASN A 31 -11.12 -2.65 -0.85
N SER A 32 -11.61 -1.97 0.19
CA SER A 32 -10.77 -1.55 1.31
C SER A 32 -10.24 -2.72 2.14
N GLU A 33 -10.98 -3.84 2.20
CA GLU A 33 -10.55 -5.05 2.91
C GLU A 33 -9.39 -5.72 2.17
N GLU A 34 -9.51 -5.86 0.85
CA GLU A 34 -8.44 -6.42 0.02
C GLU A 34 -7.17 -5.56 0.04
N ILE A 35 -7.30 -4.23 -0.01
CA ILE A 35 -6.14 -3.34 0.13
C ILE A 35 -5.48 -3.52 1.50
N ALA A 36 -6.25 -3.65 2.58
CA ALA A 36 -5.69 -3.88 3.91
C ALA A 36 -4.91 -5.20 3.96
N ASP A 37 -5.50 -6.29 3.47
CA ASP A 37 -4.85 -7.60 3.41
C ASP A 37 -3.56 -7.59 2.57
N LEU A 38 -3.55 -6.86 1.45
CA LEU A 38 -2.38 -6.72 0.60
C LEU A 38 -1.28 -5.90 1.29
N VAL A 39 -1.63 -4.79 1.95
CA VAL A 39 -0.67 -3.95 2.68
C VAL A 39 -0.06 -4.71 3.87
N ASP A 40 -0.85 -5.51 4.58
CA ASP A 40 -0.36 -6.34 5.68
C ASP A 40 0.64 -7.39 5.20
N LYS A 41 0.34 -8.08 4.08
CA LYS A 41 1.28 -9.02 3.44
C LYS A 41 2.57 -8.32 3.01
N ARG A 42 2.45 -7.11 2.48
CA ARG A 42 3.59 -6.26 2.07
C ARG A 42 4.50 -5.95 3.26
N GLU A 43 3.90 -5.57 4.39
CA GLU A 43 4.63 -5.24 5.60
C GLU A 43 5.40 -6.46 6.13
N GLN A 44 4.77 -7.63 6.18
CA GLN A 44 5.42 -8.88 6.60
C GLN A 44 6.63 -9.23 5.72
N LEU A 45 6.49 -9.07 4.40
CA LEU A 45 7.56 -9.33 3.44
C LEU A 45 8.71 -8.32 3.59
N LEU A 46 8.40 -7.03 3.74
CA LEU A 46 9.40 -5.98 3.98
C LEU A 46 10.15 -6.21 5.29
N ASN A 47 9.46 -6.57 6.37
CA ASN A 47 10.10 -6.91 7.64
C ASN A 47 11.09 -8.06 7.48
N SER A 48 10.74 -9.06 6.69
CA SER A 48 11.63 -10.21 6.40
C SER A 48 12.85 -9.78 5.56
N LEU A 49 12.65 -8.95 4.53
CA LEU A 49 13.75 -8.37 3.74
C LEU A 49 14.69 -7.50 4.60
N MET A 50 14.14 -6.70 5.51
CA MET A 50 14.92 -5.88 6.44
C MET A 50 15.75 -6.73 7.42
N GLN A 51 15.22 -7.88 7.87
CA GLN A 51 16.01 -8.83 8.67
C GLN A 51 17.21 -9.38 7.89
N LEU A 52 17.03 -9.74 6.62
CA LEU A 52 18.14 -10.19 5.75
C LEU A 52 19.18 -9.09 5.55
N ILE A 53 18.75 -7.85 5.31
CA ILE A 53 19.66 -6.70 5.17
C ILE A 53 20.42 -6.44 6.47
N ASN A 54 19.77 -6.54 7.63
CA ASN A 54 20.45 -6.39 8.92
C ASN A 54 21.54 -7.45 9.15
N GLN A 55 21.34 -8.67 8.64
CA GLN A 55 22.31 -9.75 8.70
C GLN A 55 23.39 -9.67 7.62
N SER A 56 23.10 -9.00 6.50
CA SER A 56 24.00 -8.84 5.35
C SER A 56 23.85 -7.43 4.76
N PRO A 57 24.48 -6.41 5.38
CA PRO A 57 24.30 -5.01 5.00
C PRO A 57 24.64 -4.69 3.54
N GLN A 58 25.50 -5.49 2.90
CA GLN A 58 25.79 -5.36 1.46
C GLN A 58 24.54 -5.46 0.57
N LEU A 59 23.49 -6.15 1.02
CA LEU A 59 22.23 -6.29 0.27
C LEU A 59 21.54 -4.93 0.05
N ALA A 60 21.68 -3.98 0.97
CA ALA A 60 21.12 -2.65 0.82
C ALA A 60 21.78 -1.83 -0.30
N ASN A 61 22.99 -2.18 -0.72
CA ASN A 61 23.68 -1.52 -1.82
C ASN A 61 23.40 -2.15 -3.18
N THR A 62 22.59 -3.22 -3.23
CA THR A 62 22.24 -3.86 -4.49
C THR A 62 21.28 -3.00 -5.29
N GLU A 63 21.42 -3.01 -6.62
CA GLU A 63 20.52 -2.30 -7.52
C GLU A 63 19.07 -2.74 -7.34
N HIS A 64 18.84 -4.03 -7.15
CA HIS A 64 17.51 -4.62 -6.94
C HIS A 64 16.83 -4.05 -5.69
N TRP A 65 17.56 -3.90 -4.58
CA TRP A 65 17.01 -3.24 -3.38
C TRP A 65 16.68 -1.77 -3.64
N GLN A 66 17.57 -1.04 -4.30
CA GLN A 66 17.34 0.37 -4.62
C GLN A 66 16.11 0.57 -5.53
N ILE A 67 15.85 -0.36 -6.45
CA ILE A 67 14.62 -0.39 -7.24
C ILE A 67 13.40 -0.61 -6.34
N ALA A 68 13.44 -1.61 -5.44
CA ALA A 68 12.34 -1.89 -4.52
C ALA A 68 12.02 -0.72 -3.57
N VAL A 69 13.03 0.04 -3.15
CA VAL A 69 12.85 1.29 -2.37
C VAL A 69 12.11 2.34 -3.19
N LYS A 70 12.45 2.52 -4.48
CA LYS A 70 11.74 3.44 -5.37
C LYS A 70 10.29 3.03 -5.59
N GLN A 71 10.03 1.74 -5.82
CA GLN A 71 8.66 1.20 -5.96
C GLN A 71 7.86 1.40 -4.66
N THR A 72 8.50 1.22 -3.50
CA THR A 72 7.88 1.51 -2.21
C THR A 72 7.44 2.97 -2.09
N GLN A 73 8.25 3.92 -2.57
CA GLN A 73 7.87 5.33 -2.56
C GLN A 73 6.63 5.60 -3.43
N GLU A 74 6.52 4.93 -4.58
CA GLU A 74 5.36 5.04 -5.46
C GLU A 74 4.08 4.52 -4.79
N VAL A 75 4.12 3.34 -4.18
CA VAL A 75 2.99 2.77 -3.44
C VAL A 75 2.55 3.70 -2.30
N VAL A 76 3.50 4.25 -1.54
CA VAL A 76 3.21 5.20 -0.45
C VAL A 76 2.50 6.44 -0.98
N ASN A 77 2.99 7.04 -2.07
CA ASN A 77 2.39 8.22 -2.66
C ASN A 77 0.95 7.93 -3.13
N LEU A 78 0.74 6.82 -3.82
CA LEU A 78 -0.59 6.42 -4.30
C LEU A 78 -1.57 6.15 -3.15
N MET A 79 -1.14 5.47 -2.09
CA MET A 79 -1.95 5.26 -0.88
C MET A 79 -2.38 6.59 -0.26
N GLN A 80 -1.46 7.55 -0.15
CA GLN A 80 -1.73 8.88 0.41
C GLN A 80 -2.72 9.66 -0.45
N ASP A 81 -2.50 9.68 -1.77
CA ASP A 81 -3.38 10.38 -2.71
C ASP A 81 -4.78 9.78 -2.73
N LYS A 82 -4.90 8.44 -2.77
CA LYS A 82 -6.20 7.78 -2.73
C LYS A 82 -6.93 8.04 -1.41
N THR A 83 -6.23 7.98 -0.28
CA THR A 83 -6.77 8.32 1.04
C THR A 83 -7.34 9.74 1.07
N LYS A 84 -6.61 10.70 0.50
CA LYS A 84 -7.06 12.10 0.38
C LYS A 84 -8.34 12.22 -0.46
N ILE A 85 -8.40 11.55 -1.60
CA ILE A 85 -9.58 11.56 -2.50
C ILE A 85 -10.82 10.98 -1.79
N ILE A 86 -10.67 9.85 -1.10
CA ILE A 86 -11.75 9.23 -0.33
C ILE A 86 -12.20 10.19 0.79
N GLY A 87 -11.25 10.78 1.51
CA GLY A 87 -11.54 11.73 2.59
C GLY A 87 -12.34 12.95 2.13
N GLN A 88 -12.00 13.50 0.97
CA GLN A 88 -12.76 14.60 0.34
C GLN A 88 -14.18 14.17 -0.03
N SER A 89 -14.33 12.97 -0.58
CA SER A 89 -15.64 12.41 -0.95
C SER A 89 -16.52 12.18 0.29
N LEU A 90 -15.96 11.57 1.33
CA LEU A 90 -16.63 11.38 2.62
C LEU A 90 -17.08 12.71 3.25
N HIS A 91 -16.25 13.75 3.16
CA HIS A 91 -16.60 15.09 3.64
C HIS A 91 -17.85 15.64 2.92
N LYS A 92 -17.93 15.50 1.59
CA LYS A 92 -19.12 15.91 0.81
C LYS A 92 -20.37 15.14 1.22
N TYR A 93 -20.28 13.81 1.37
CA TYR A 93 -21.39 12.98 1.84
C TYR A 93 -21.86 13.37 3.24
N ARG A 94 -20.93 13.64 4.17
CA ARG A 94 -21.26 14.10 5.53
C ARG A 94 -21.99 15.44 5.53
N HIS A 95 -21.61 16.38 4.65
CA HIS A 95 -22.35 17.63 4.48
C HIS A 95 -23.76 17.40 3.92
N GLY A 96 -23.91 16.58 2.88
CA GLY A 96 -25.22 16.21 2.35
C GLY A 96 -26.12 15.59 3.43
N ASN A 97 -25.57 14.69 4.25
CA ASN A 97 -26.30 14.07 5.35
C ASN A 97 -26.77 15.08 6.40
N LYS A 98 -26.00 16.15 6.68
CA LYS A 98 -26.45 17.24 7.56
C LYS A 98 -27.66 17.96 6.98
N SER A 99 -27.67 18.23 5.67
CA SER A 99 -28.83 18.80 4.99
C SER A 99 -30.05 17.88 5.08
N VAL A 100 -29.86 16.57 4.91
CA VAL A 100 -30.94 15.57 5.08
C VAL A 100 -31.50 15.56 6.50
N GLN A 101 -30.69 15.79 7.55
CA GLN A 101 -31.24 15.93 8.91
C GLN A 101 -32.20 17.11 9.04
N GLN A 102 -32.07 18.16 8.23
CA GLN A 102 -33.04 19.26 8.21
C GLN A 102 -34.38 18.81 7.63
N TYR A 103 -34.38 17.93 6.62
CA TYR A 103 -35.61 17.38 6.04
C TYR A 103 -36.39 16.54 7.05
N LYS A 104 -35.69 15.81 7.93
CA LYS A 104 -36.33 15.06 9.02
C LYS A 104 -37.13 15.91 10.00
N LYS A 105 -37.01 17.24 9.98
CA LYS A 105 -37.89 18.11 10.79
C LYS A 105 -39.30 18.23 10.21
N PHE A 106 -39.49 17.81 8.96
CA PHE A 106 -40.75 17.87 8.21
C PHE A 106 -41.39 16.50 7.99
N LEU A 107 -40.74 15.42 8.43
CA LEU A 107 -41.23 14.03 8.40
C LEU A 107 -41.48 13.57 9.84
#